data_AF-A0AA50SY55-F1
#
_entry.id   AF-A0AA50SY55-F1
#
_cell.length_a   1.000
_cell.length_b   1.000
_cell.length_c   1.000
_cell.angle_alpha   90.00
_cell.angle_beta   90.00
_cell.angle_gamma   90.00
#
_symmetry.space_group_name_H-M   'P 1'
#
loop_
_entity.id
_entity.type
_entity.pdbx_description
1 polymer ?
#
loop_
_entity_poly.entity_id
_entity_poly.type
_entity_poly.pdbx_seq_one_letter_code
_entity_poly.pdbx_strand_id
1 'polypeptide(L)'
;ADSVTWNPHKLLAAPQQCSTFLVRHKNVLKEGHSSNAKYLFQKDKFYDTSYDTGDKHIQCGRRADVLKFWFMWKAKGSKGFEKHIDKLFDNAKYFLEHIRQRNGFEVVLESPECTNVMFWYVPNCLRGRENDPNYKERLHKVAPKIKERMIKEGSMMVTYQPQGDLVNFFRIVFQNSALDHKDMVYFANEFERLGSDIV
;
A
#
# COMPACT_ATOMS: atom_id res chain seq x y z
N ALA A 1 9.06 12.31 -17.08
CA ALA A 1 9.62 12.46 -15.73
C ALA A 1 11.14 12.43 -15.81
N ASP A 2 11.83 13.30 -15.06
CA ASP A 2 13.30 13.32 -14.98
C ASP A 2 13.84 12.41 -13.87
N SER A 3 12.98 12.06 -12.92
CA SER A 3 13.21 11.00 -11.94
C SER A 3 11.93 10.24 -11.62
N VAL A 4 12.07 9.00 -11.13
CA VAL A 4 10.98 8.12 -10.71
C VAL A 4 11.37 7.41 -9.43
N THR A 5 10.50 7.50 -8.41
CA THR A 5 10.60 6.67 -7.21
C THR A 5 9.71 5.44 -7.38
N TRP A 6 10.29 4.26 -7.21
CA TRP A 6 9.55 3.01 -7.30
C TRP A 6 9.93 2.05 -6.17
N ASN A 7 8.92 1.52 -5.49
CA ASN A 7 9.07 0.68 -4.31
C ASN A 7 8.58 -0.76 -4.61
N PRO A 8 9.46 -1.65 -5.10
CA PRO A 8 9.14 -3.08 -5.22
C PRO A 8 8.63 -3.73 -3.93
N HIS A 9 9.01 -3.21 -2.75
CA HIS A 9 8.51 -3.74 -1.48
C HIS A 9 7.03 -3.45 -1.17
N LYS A 10 6.34 -2.70 -2.04
CA LYS A 10 4.89 -2.50 -1.96
C LYS A 10 4.18 -3.54 -2.84
N LEU A 11 3.65 -3.13 -3.99
CA LEU A 11 2.81 -3.98 -4.84
C LEU A 11 3.53 -5.18 -5.48
N LEU A 12 4.86 -5.25 -5.46
CA LEU A 12 5.58 -6.46 -5.92
C LEU A 12 5.98 -7.39 -4.79
N ALA A 13 5.54 -7.10 -3.55
CA ALA A 13 5.73 -7.93 -2.37
C ALA A 13 7.20 -8.26 -2.03
N ALA A 14 8.17 -7.45 -2.50
CA ALA A 14 9.54 -7.64 -2.07
C ALA A 14 9.67 -7.37 -0.56
N PRO A 15 10.44 -8.16 0.22
CA PRO A 15 10.58 -7.91 1.65
C PRO A 15 11.13 -6.51 1.96
N GLN A 16 10.58 -5.83 2.96
CA GLN A 16 10.98 -4.46 3.31
C GLN A 16 12.45 -4.40 3.77
N GLN A 17 13.26 -3.41 3.38
CA GLN A 17 13.00 -2.34 2.42
C GLN A 17 13.47 -2.74 1.01
N CYS A 18 12.80 -2.28 -0.04
CA CYS A 18 13.30 -2.38 -1.42
C CYS A 18 12.76 -1.20 -2.23
N SER A 19 13.53 -0.12 -2.29
CA SER A 19 13.14 1.15 -2.93
C SER A 19 14.19 1.56 -3.94
N THR A 20 13.74 2.18 -5.03
CA THR A 20 14.58 2.64 -6.13
C THR A 20 14.27 4.10 -6.42
N PHE A 21 15.33 4.88 -6.64
CA PHE A 21 15.25 6.23 -7.18
C PHE A 21 15.96 6.20 -8.53
N LEU A 22 15.17 6.24 -9.61
CA LEU A 22 15.62 6.18 -10.98
C LEU A 22 15.74 7.60 -11.51
N VAL A 23 16.87 7.93 -12.13
CA VAL A 23 17.10 9.26 -12.72
C VAL A 23 17.39 9.13 -14.21
N ARG A 24 16.88 10.08 -14.99
CA ARG A 24 17.14 10.19 -16.42
C ARG A 24 18.58 10.67 -16.70
N HIS A 25 19.10 11.55 -15.84
CA HIS A 25 20.41 12.19 -16.01
C HIS A 25 21.52 11.35 -15.37
N LYS A 26 22.36 10.73 -16.20
CA LYS A 26 23.36 9.73 -15.79
C LYS A 26 24.29 10.15 -14.62
N ASN A 27 24.70 11.42 -14.59
CA ASN A 27 25.72 11.89 -13.66
C ASN A 27 25.17 12.68 -12.45
N VAL A 28 23.89 13.06 -12.46
CA VAL A 28 23.32 14.01 -11.49
C VAL A 28 23.51 13.56 -10.04
N LEU A 29 23.38 12.24 -9.78
CA LEU A 29 23.56 11.69 -8.44
C LEU A 29 25.02 11.72 -7.98
N LYS A 30 25.97 11.50 -8.90
CA LYS A 30 27.39 11.58 -8.57
C LYS A 30 27.79 13.03 -8.35
N GLU A 31 27.42 13.92 -9.26
CA GLU A 31 27.74 15.35 -9.16
C GLU A 31 27.12 15.99 -7.93
N GLY A 32 25.91 15.59 -7.53
CA GLY A 32 25.22 16.13 -6.37
C GLY A 32 25.66 15.56 -5.01
N HIS A 33 26.15 14.32 -4.95
CA HIS A 33 26.45 13.65 -3.67
C HIS A 33 27.94 13.33 -3.45
N SER A 34 28.77 13.40 -4.48
CA SER A 34 30.17 12.96 -4.40
C SER A 34 30.96 13.78 -3.39
N SER A 35 31.62 13.09 -2.46
CA SER A 35 32.56 13.69 -1.51
C SER A 35 34.02 13.44 -1.91
N ASN A 36 34.26 12.52 -2.85
CA ASN A 36 35.61 12.07 -3.25
C ASN A 36 36.45 11.65 -2.04
N ALA A 37 35.84 10.96 -1.07
CA ALA A 37 36.52 10.47 0.12
C ALA A 37 37.65 9.50 -0.23
N LYS A 38 38.90 9.95 -0.10
CA LYS A 38 40.11 9.20 -0.51
C LYS A 38 40.24 7.83 0.15
N TYR A 39 39.67 7.64 1.34
CA TYR A 39 39.73 6.37 2.07
C TYR A 39 38.75 5.30 1.56
N LEU A 40 37.76 5.67 0.73
CA LEU A 40 36.76 4.75 0.15
C LEU A 40 36.89 4.63 -1.38
N PHE A 41 37.22 5.72 -2.06
CA PHE A 41 37.21 5.82 -3.52
C PHE A 41 38.62 6.05 -4.06
N GLN A 42 39.48 5.04 -3.89
CA GLN A 42 40.82 5.01 -4.49
C GLN A 42 40.69 4.88 -6.02
N LYS A 43 41.46 5.69 -6.77
CA LYS A 43 41.41 5.71 -8.26
C LYS A 43 42.39 4.74 -8.91
N ASP A 44 43.34 4.25 -8.14
CA ASP A 44 44.45 3.37 -8.50
C ASP A 44 44.15 1.89 -8.20
N LYS A 45 42.88 1.52 -8.06
CA LYS A 45 42.46 0.12 -7.94
C LYS A 45 42.79 -0.63 -9.24
N PHE A 46 43.06 -1.92 -9.11
CA PHE A 46 43.40 -2.81 -10.23
C PHE A 46 42.20 -3.16 -11.15
N TYR A 47 40.99 -2.69 -10.83
CA TYR A 47 39.77 -2.93 -11.57
C TYR A 47 39.09 -1.61 -11.95
N ASP A 48 38.10 -1.68 -12.85
CA ASP A 48 37.31 -0.51 -13.25
C ASP A 48 36.48 0.04 -12.08
N THR A 49 36.90 1.19 -11.55
CA THR A 49 36.21 1.87 -10.45
C THR A 49 34.85 2.46 -10.84
N SER A 50 34.44 2.39 -12.11
CA SER A 50 33.09 2.79 -12.54
C SER A 50 31.97 1.97 -11.89
N TYR A 51 32.28 0.77 -11.41
CA TYR A 51 31.39 -0.11 -10.65
C TYR A 51 31.24 0.31 -9.17
N ASP A 52 32.11 1.16 -8.65
CA ASP A 52 32.02 1.69 -7.29
C ASP A 52 30.98 2.81 -7.24
N THR A 53 29.75 2.48 -6.85
CA THR A 53 28.64 3.44 -6.89
C THR A 53 28.49 4.30 -5.62
N GLY A 54 29.38 4.15 -4.64
CA GLY A 54 29.22 4.77 -3.31
C GLY A 54 29.03 6.29 -3.36
N ASP A 55 29.84 7.01 -4.14
CA ASP A 55 29.79 8.48 -4.31
C ASP A 55 28.51 8.98 -5.01
N LYS A 56 27.61 8.09 -5.46
CA LYS A 56 26.28 8.47 -5.97
C LYS A 56 25.23 8.58 -4.87
N HIS A 57 25.55 8.15 -3.65
CA HIS A 57 24.59 7.99 -2.57
C HIS A 57 24.88 8.95 -1.41
N ILE A 58 23.82 9.37 -0.74
CA ILE A 58 23.92 10.15 0.51
C ILE A 58 24.44 9.28 1.67
N GLN A 59 24.21 7.96 1.60
CA GLN A 59 24.67 7.00 2.61
C GLN A 59 26.11 6.52 2.32
N CYS A 60 26.88 6.25 3.37
CA CYS A 60 28.16 5.54 3.27
C CYS A 60 27.94 4.02 3.19
N GLY A 61 27.63 3.36 4.31
CA GLY A 61 27.24 1.95 4.33
C GLY A 61 25.83 1.74 3.79
N ARG A 62 25.64 0.74 2.92
CA ARG A 62 24.34 0.47 2.28
C ARG A 62 24.06 -1.03 2.15
N ARG A 63 22.83 -1.45 2.51
CA ARG A 63 22.37 -2.85 2.43
C ARG A 63 22.13 -3.28 0.98
N ALA A 64 22.41 -4.54 0.66
CA ALA A 64 22.18 -5.14 -0.66
C ALA A 64 20.69 -5.49 -0.91
N ASP A 65 19.80 -4.51 -0.89
CA ASP A 65 18.36 -4.71 -1.09
C ASP A 65 17.97 -5.22 -2.49
N VAL A 66 18.89 -5.11 -3.46
CA VAL A 66 18.70 -5.58 -4.84
C VAL A 66 18.61 -7.11 -4.92
N LEU A 67 19.28 -7.84 -4.03
CA LEU A 67 19.44 -9.30 -4.19
C LEU A 67 18.12 -10.05 -4.06
N LYS A 68 17.32 -9.73 -3.03
CA LYS A 68 15.98 -10.31 -2.83
C LYS A 68 15.05 -10.03 -4.02
N PHE A 69 15.10 -8.81 -4.55
CA PHE A 69 14.23 -8.44 -5.68
C PHE A 69 14.67 -9.12 -6.97
N TRP A 70 15.99 -9.19 -7.23
CA TRP A 70 16.55 -9.91 -8.36
C TRP A 70 16.17 -11.40 -8.32
N PHE A 71 16.29 -12.07 -7.17
CA PHE A 71 15.88 -13.48 -7.03
C PHE A 71 14.39 -13.67 -7.30
N MET A 72 13.54 -12.79 -6.76
CA MET A 72 12.10 -12.83 -7.04
C MET A 72 11.81 -12.68 -8.53
N TRP A 73 12.51 -11.77 -9.21
CA TRP A 73 12.35 -11.58 -10.66
C TRP A 73 12.84 -12.78 -11.45
N LYS A 74 13.96 -13.39 -11.06
CA LYS A 74 14.43 -14.63 -11.69
C LYS A 74 13.45 -15.78 -11.51
N ALA A 75 12.85 -15.92 -10.33
CA ALA A 75 11.91 -17.00 -10.03
C ALA A 75 10.53 -16.81 -10.69
N LYS A 76 9.98 -15.59 -10.66
CA LYS A 76 8.64 -15.29 -11.16
C LYS A 76 8.63 -14.91 -12.65
N GLY A 77 9.72 -14.30 -13.12
CA GLY A 77 9.74 -13.58 -14.39
C GLY A 77 8.79 -12.37 -14.40
N SER A 78 8.85 -11.58 -15.46
CA SER A 78 7.95 -10.43 -15.63
C SER A 78 6.48 -10.86 -15.71
N LYS A 79 6.19 -11.98 -16.40
CA LYS A 79 4.82 -12.55 -16.48
C LYS A 79 4.27 -12.98 -15.12
N GLY A 80 5.13 -13.43 -14.19
CA GLY A 80 4.71 -13.78 -12.84
C GLY A 80 4.35 -12.55 -12.00
N PHE A 81 5.06 -11.44 -12.19
CA PHE A 81 4.69 -10.17 -11.56
C PHE A 81 3.43 -9.55 -12.19
N GLU A 82 3.26 -9.64 -13.50
CA GLU A 82 2.04 -9.24 -14.21
C GLU A 82 0.82 -9.96 -13.62
N LYS A 83 0.83 -11.30 -13.61
CA LYS A 83 -0.24 -12.12 -13.00
C LYS A 83 -0.50 -11.77 -11.53
N HIS A 84 0.55 -11.49 -10.77
CA HIS A 84 0.43 -11.07 -9.38
C HIS A 84 -0.37 -9.76 -9.28
N ILE A 85 0.03 -8.73 -10.05
CA ILE A 85 -0.65 -7.43 -10.09
C ILE A 85 -2.09 -7.58 -10.57
N ASP A 86 -2.34 -8.31 -11.66
CA ASP A 86 -3.68 -8.54 -12.20
C ASP A 86 -4.61 -9.13 -11.13
N LYS A 87 -4.11 -10.09 -10.35
CA LYS A 87 -4.89 -10.69 -9.26
C LYS A 87 -5.24 -9.69 -8.15
N LEU A 88 -4.34 -8.74 -7.84
CA LEU A 88 -4.63 -7.70 -6.85
C LEU A 88 -5.73 -6.76 -7.33
N PHE A 89 -5.70 -6.38 -8.61
CA PHE A 89 -6.73 -5.52 -9.22
C PHE A 89 -8.07 -6.26 -9.35
N ASP A 90 -8.06 -7.53 -9.74
CA ASP A 90 -9.23 -8.40 -9.77
C ASP A 90 -9.92 -8.47 -8.39
N ASN A 91 -9.15 -8.77 -7.32
CA ASN A 91 -9.67 -8.81 -5.96
C ASN A 91 -10.21 -7.43 -5.50
N ALA A 92 -9.52 -6.33 -5.81
CA ALA A 92 -9.97 -4.99 -5.47
C ALA A 92 -11.30 -4.62 -6.14
N LYS A 93 -11.41 -4.93 -7.44
CA LYS A 93 -12.63 -4.73 -8.22
C LYS A 93 -13.77 -5.56 -7.67
N TYR A 94 -13.53 -6.85 -7.44
CA TYR A 94 -14.53 -7.76 -6.89
C TYR A 94 -15.03 -7.28 -5.52
N PHE A 95 -14.13 -6.92 -4.61
CA PHE A 95 -14.51 -6.41 -3.29
C PHE A 95 -15.36 -5.14 -3.40
N LEU A 96 -14.99 -4.18 -4.26
CA LEU A 96 -15.76 -2.96 -4.49
C LEU A 96 -17.18 -3.26 -5.00
N GLU A 97 -17.31 -4.13 -6.01
CA GLU A 97 -18.60 -4.53 -6.56
C GLU A 97 -19.45 -5.26 -5.52
N HIS A 98 -18.82 -6.08 -4.69
CA HIS A 98 -19.47 -6.85 -3.64
C HIS A 98 -20.01 -5.97 -2.50
N ILE A 99 -19.25 -4.97 -2.05
CA ILE A 99 -19.72 -4.05 -0.99
C ILE A 99 -20.79 -3.08 -1.49
N ARG A 100 -20.79 -2.71 -2.77
CA ARG A 100 -21.83 -1.83 -3.37
C ARG A 100 -23.23 -2.42 -3.31
N GLN A 101 -23.32 -3.74 -3.29
CA GLN A 101 -24.60 -4.46 -3.25
C GLN A 101 -25.11 -4.68 -1.81
N ARG A 102 -24.40 -4.13 -0.80
CA ARG A 102 -24.66 -4.38 0.61
C ARG A 102 -25.08 -3.12 1.34
N ASN A 103 -26.07 -3.26 2.22
CA ASN A 103 -26.51 -2.18 3.08
C ASN A 103 -25.44 -1.82 4.10
N GLY A 104 -25.26 -0.52 4.30
CA GLY A 104 -24.30 0.01 5.28
C GLY A 104 -22.87 0.11 4.78
N PHE A 105 -22.58 -0.14 3.51
CA PHE A 105 -21.33 0.28 2.90
C PHE A 105 -21.57 1.51 2.03
N GLU A 106 -20.81 2.57 2.29
CA GLU A 106 -20.82 3.77 1.46
C GLU A 106 -19.43 3.99 0.90
N VAL A 107 -19.29 3.95 -0.42
CA VAL A 107 -18.00 4.06 -1.10
C VAL A 107 -17.57 5.54 -1.14
N VAL A 108 -16.31 5.83 -0.78
CA VAL A 108 -15.77 7.20 -0.81
C VAL A 108 -15.47 7.65 -2.24
N LEU A 109 -14.98 6.72 -3.07
CA LEU A 109 -14.60 6.97 -4.47
C LEU A 109 -15.22 5.91 -5.36
N GLU A 110 -16.12 6.32 -6.25
CA GLU A 110 -16.86 5.39 -7.12
C GLU A 110 -15.95 4.54 -8.01
N SER A 111 -14.88 5.10 -8.57
CA SER A 111 -14.00 4.37 -9.49
C SER A 111 -12.54 4.50 -9.05
N PRO A 112 -12.06 3.63 -8.13
CA PRO A 112 -10.67 3.62 -7.75
C PRO A 112 -9.78 3.13 -8.89
N GLU A 113 -8.70 3.85 -9.17
CA GLU A 113 -7.74 3.54 -10.24
C GLU A 113 -6.68 2.51 -9.84
N CYS A 114 -6.69 2.06 -8.58
CA CYS A 114 -5.68 1.18 -8.01
C CYS A 114 -6.32 0.23 -6.99
N THR A 115 -5.53 -0.59 -6.30
CA THR A 115 -6.01 -1.63 -5.38
C THR A 115 -6.50 -1.11 -4.02
N ASN A 116 -6.71 0.20 -3.92
CA ASN A 116 -7.20 0.86 -2.72
C ASN A 116 -8.72 1.00 -2.83
N VAL A 117 -9.47 0.37 -1.95
CA VAL A 117 -10.92 0.55 -1.85
C VAL A 117 -11.22 1.32 -0.58
N MET A 118 -11.92 2.45 -0.73
CA MET A 118 -12.20 3.40 0.35
C MET A 118 -13.70 3.45 0.61
N PHE A 119 -14.11 3.23 1.85
CA PHE A 119 -15.53 3.17 2.21
C PHE A 119 -15.76 3.48 3.69
N TRP A 120 -16.95 3.99 4.02
CA TRP A 120 -17.49 3.95 5.37
C TRP A 120 -18.30 2.67 5.57
N TYR A 121 -18.31 2.17 6.81
CA TYR A 121 -19.34 1.25 7.25
C TYR A 121 -20.34 2.03 8.13
N VAL A 122 -21.60 2.07 7.73
CA VAL A 122 -22.70 2.76 8.38
C VAL A 122 -23.53 1.73 9.19
N PRO A 123 -23.44 1.76 10.53
CA PRO A 123 -24.16 0.83 11.40
C PRO A 123 -25.66 1.07 11.34
N ASN A 124 -26.46 0.08 11.77
CA ASN A 124 -27.92 0.13 11.69
C ASN A 124 -28.53 1.39 12.33
N CYS A 125 -27.94 1.89 13.42
CA CYS A 125 -28.42 3.06 14.15
C CYS A 125 -28.18 4.42 13.44
N LEU A 126 -27.38 4.43 12.37
CA LEU A 126 -27.04 5.64 11.59
C LEU A 126 -27.66 5.65 10.18
N ARG A 127 -28.15 4.50 9.68
CA ARG A 127 -28.76 4.42 8.35
C ARG A 127 -30.03 5.27 8.29
N GLY A 128 -30.17 6.10 7.26
CA GLY A 128 -31.31 7.00 7.08
C GLY A 128 -31.31 8.22 8.01
N ARG A 129 -30.18 8.51 8.67
CA ARG A 129 -30.00 9.63 9.61
C ARG A 129 -28.95 10.62 9.15
N GLU A 130 -28.69 10.69 7.85
CA GLU A 130 -27.62 11.49 7.24
C GLU A 130 -27.81 13.00 7.51
N ASN A 131 -29.06 13.42 7.76
CA ASN A 131 -29.43 14.80 8.08
C ASN A 131 -29.33 15.15 9.58
N ASP A 132 -29.03 14.19 10.46
CA ASP A 132 -28.85 14.47 11.88
C ASP A 132 -27.65 15.42 12.10
N PRO A 133 -27.76 16.48 12.92
CA PRO A 133 -26.66 17.43 13.13
C PRO A 133 -25.35 16.79 13.62
N ASN A 134 -25.44 15.64 14.30
CA ASN A 134 -24.31 14.89 14.82
C ASN A 134 -23.94 13.65 13.99
N TYR A 135 -24.53 13.44 12.80
CA TYR A 135 -24.30 12.26 11.97
C TYR A 135 -22.81 12.04 11.69
N LYS A 136 -22.12 13.07 11.19
CA LYS A 136 -20.68 12.99 10.88
C LYS A 136 -19.84 12.70 12.11
N GLU A 137 -20.17 13.30 13.26
CA GLU A 137 -19.46 13.06 14.52
C GLU A 137 -19.63 11.60 14.98
N ARG A 138 -20.83 11.05 14.85
CA ARG A 138 -21.12 9.65 15.20
C ARG A 138 -20.43 8.70 14.21
N LEU A 139 -20.53 8.95 12.91
CA LEU A 139 -19.87 8.15 11.87
C LEU A 139 -18.35 8.14 12.02
N HIS A 140 -17.74 9.28 12.39
CA HIS A 140 -16.30 9.40 12.66
C HIS A 140 -15.82 8.39 13.72
N LYS A 141 -16.67 8.06 14.70
CA LYS A 141 -16.34 7.13 15.80
C LYS A 141 -16.51 5.66 15.43
N VAL A 142 -17.15 5.35 14.29
CA VAL A 142 -17.42 3.96 13.88
C VAL A 142 -16.13 3.23 13.50
N ALA A 143 -15.33 3.79 12.60
CA ALA A 143 -14.13 3.10 12.11
C ALA A 143 -13.10 2.75 13.22
N PRO A 144 -12.79 3.66 14.18
CA PRO A 144 -11.98 3.32 15.36
C PRO A 144 -12.52 2.12 16.16
N LYS A 145 -13.84 2.08 16.42
CA LYS A 145 -14.48 1.00 17.18
C LYS A 145 -14.38 -0.35 16.46
N ILE A 146 -14.68 -0.40 15.16
CA ILE A 146 -14.55 -1.65 14.38
C ILE A 146 -13.08 -2.08 14.35
N LYS A 147 -12.13 -1.15 14.14
CA LYS A 147 -10.69 -1.48 14.16
C LYS A 147 -10.24 -2.06 15.50
N GLU A 148 -10.69 -1.50 16.62
CA GLU A 148 -10.40 -2.07 17.94
C GLU A 148 -10.88 -3.52 18.05
N ARG A 149 -12.12 -3.79 17.62
CA ARG A 149 -12.69 -5.15 17.63
C ARG A 149 -11.93 -6.11 16.72
N MET A 150 -11.58 -5.69 15.49
CA MET A 150 -10.75 -6.47 14.56
C MET A 150 -9.42 -6.89 15.19
N ILE A 151 -8.74 -5.97 15.90
CA ILE A 151 -7.43 -6.21 16.52
C ILE A 151 -7.54 -7.14 17.72
N LYS A 152 -8.58 -6.96 18.56
CA LYS A 152 -8.82 -7.83 19.72
C LYS A 152 -9.17 -9.27 19.31
N GLU A 153 -9.95 -9.43 18.24
CA GLU A 153 -10.29 -10.74 17.68
C GLU A 153 -9.11 -11.39 16.94
N GLY A 154 -8.26 -10.57 16.29
CA GLY A 154 -7.21 -11.07 15.41
C GLY A 154 -7.72 -11.61 14.07
N SER A 155 -8.96 -11.28 13.69
CA SER A 155 -9.61 -11.80 12.47
C SER A 155 -9.14 -11.13 11.17
N MET A 156 -8.84 -9.83 11.21
CA MET A 156 -8.27 -9.07 10.09
C MET A 156 -7.64 -7.75 10.55
N MET A 157 -6.91 -7.07 9.66
CA MET A 157 -6.34 -5.75 9.94
C MET A 157 -6.50 -4.81 8.74
N VAL A 158 -7.40 -3.82 8.87
CA VAL A 158 -7.59 -2.76 7.87
C VAL A 158 -7.33 -1.40 8.50
N THR A 159 -6.75 -0.46 7.75
CA THR A 159 -6.50 0.91 8.22
C THR A 159 -7.71 1.81 7.97
N TYR A 160 -7.88 2.83 8.81
CA TYR A 160 -8.83 3.92 8.58
C TYR A 160 -8.12 5.26 8.76
N GLN A 161 -8.68 6.32 8.18
CA GLN A 161 -8.19 7.69 8.32
C GLN A 161 -9.28 8.70 7.94
N PRO A 162 -9.22 9.95 8.42
CA PRO A 162 -9.94 11.07 7.83
C PRO A 162 -9.15 11.67 6.66
N GLN A 163 -9.80 12.46 5.79
CA GLN A 163 -9.10 13.20 4.74
C GLN A 163 -9.90 14.43 4.30
N GLY A 164 -9.32 15.63 4.48
CA GLY A 164 -10.05 16.88 4.24
C GLY A 164 -11.32 16.93 5.10
N ASP A 165 -12.47 17.19 4.48
CA ASP A 165 -13.77 17.24 5.16
C ASP A 165 -14.40 15.85 5.39
N LEU A 166 -13.73 14.77 4.95
CA LEU A 166 -14.19 13.40 5.14
C LEU A 166 -13.80 12.88 6.52
N VAL A 167 -14.80 12.44 7.28
CA VAL A 167 -14.62 11.73 8.56
C VAL A 167 -14.01 10.36 8.34
N ASN A 168 -13.54 9.71 9.41
CA ASN A 168 -12.84 8.41 9.33
C ASN A 168 -13.54 7.40 8.42
N PHE A 169 -12.88 7.01 7.33
CA PHE A 169 -13.27 5.93 6.44
C PHE A 169 -12.19 4.85 6.42
N PHE A 170 -12.57 3.62 6.06
CA PHE A 170 -11.63 2.54 5.85
C PHE A 170 -10.93 2.70 4.50
N ARG A 171 -9.65 2.36 4.46
CA ARG A 171 -8.90 2.11 3.23
C ARG A 171 -8.31 0.72 3.30
N ILE A 172 -8.94 -0.21 2.60
CA ILE A 172 -8.36 -1.55 2.36
C ILE A 172 -7.45 -1.48 1.13
N VAL A 173 -6.28 -2.12 1.22
CA VAL A 173 -5.28 -2.14 0.15
C VAL A 173 -4.95 -3.58 -0.15
N PHE A 174 -5.27 -4.03 -1.36
CA PHE A 174 -4.96 -5.40 -1.78
C PHE A 174 -3.54 -5.47 -2.32
N GLN A 175 -2.68 -6.22 -1.61
CA GLN A 175 -1.25 -6.39 -1.92
C GLN A 175 -0.80 -7.86 -1.91
N ASN A 176 -1.65 -8.78 -1.44
CA ASN A 176 -1.33 -10.20 -1.34
C ASN A 176 -2.11 -11.00 -2.40
N SER A 177 -1.41 -11.50 -3.41
CA SER A 177 -2.03 -12.32 -4.46
C SER A 177 -2.30 -13.77 -4.04
N ALA A 178 -2.01 -14.14 -2.79
CA ALA A 178 -2.45 -15.41 -2.24
C ALA A 178 -3.96 -15.40 -1.91
N LEU A 179 -4.57 -14.21 -1.84
CA LEU A 179 -6.00 -14.05 -1.56
C LEU A 179 -6.86 -14.28 -2.80
N ASP A 180 -8.09 -14.74 -2.59
CA ASP A 180 -9.11 -14.93 -3.62
C ASP A 180 -10.43 -14.21 -3.30
N HIS A 181 -11.46 -14.43 -4.11
CA HIS A 181 -12.77 -13.78 -3.93
C HIS A 181 -13.49 -14.21 -2.65
N LYS A 182 -13.21 -15.40 -2.10
CA LYS A 182 -13.79 -15.84 -0.82
C LYS A 182 -13.27 -14.98 0.33
N ASP A 183 -12.00 -14.59 0.29
CA ASP A 183 -11.44 -13.65 1.25
C ASP A 183 -12.11 -12.27 1.16
N MET A 184 -12.47 -11.83 -0.04
CA MET A 184 -13.20 -10.55 -0.24
C MET A 184 -14.59 -10.60 0.38
N VAL A 185 -15.29 -11.73 0.19
CA VAL A 185 -16.59 -11.98 0.83
C VAL A 185 -16.43 -12.03 2.35
N TYR A 186 -15.40 -12.71 2.85
CA TYR A 186 -15.09 -12.78 4.28
C TYR A 186 -14.86 -11.38 4.87
N PHE A 187 -14.04 -10.54 4.23
CA PHE A 187 -13.82 -9.16 4.70
C PHE A 187 -15.13 -8.38 4.82
N ALA A 188 -15.99 -8.43 3.79
CA ALA A 188 -17.28 -7.73 3.84
C ALA A 188 -18.17 -8.23 4.98
N ASN A 189 -18.28 -9.55 5.14
CA ASN A 189 -19.04 -10.15 6.24
C ASN A 189 -18.47 -9.77 7.62
N GLU A 190 -17.15 -9.69 7.73
CA GLU A 190 -16.48 -9.37 8.99
C GLU A 190 -16.68 -7.89 9.37
N PHE A 191 -16.69 -6.97 8.41
CA PHE A 191 -17.09 -5.58 8.64
C PHE A 191 -18.53 -5.48 9.16
N GLU A 192 -19.47 -6.22 8.57
CA GLU A 192 -20.86 -6.25 9.03
C GLU A 192 -20.99 -6.81 10.44
N ARG A 193 -20.35 -7.95 10.71
CA ARG A 193 -20.36 -8.61 12.02
C ARG A 193 -19.81 -7.70 13.10
N LEU A 194 -18.67 -7.06 12.84
CA LEU A 194 -17.98 -6.21 13.82
C LEU A 194 -18.64 -4.83 13.98
N GLY A 195 -19.43 -4.37 13.01
CA GLY A 195 -19.99 -3.02 13.02
C GLY A 195 -21.50 -2.93 13.26
N SER A 196 -22.27 -4.00 13.06
CA SER A 196 -23.74 -3.95 13.03
C SER A 196 -24.41 -3.42 14.31
N ASP A 197 -23.83 -3.69 15.47
CA ASP A 197 -24.30 -3.34 16.81
C ASP A 197 -23.64 -2.07 17.39
N ILE A 198 -22.81 -1.37 16.61
CA ILE A 198 -22.19 -0.13 17.08
C ILE A 198 -23.25 0.97 17.24
N VAL A 199 -23.31 1.53 18.45
CA VAL A 199 -24.16 2.68 18.85
C VAL A 199 -23.39 3.99 18.85
#